data_AF-A0A6G2QJS3-F1
#
_entry.id   AF-A0A6G2QJS3-F1
#
_cell.length_a   1.000
_cell.length_b   1.000
_cell.length_c   1.000
_cell.angle_alpha   90.00
_cell.angle_beta   90.00
_cell.angle_gamma   90.00
#
_symmetry.space_group_name_H-M   'P 1'
#
loop_
_entity.id
_entity.type
_entity.pdbx_description
1 polymer ?
#
loop_
_entity_poly.entity_id
_entity_poly.type
_entity_poly.pdbx_seq_one_letter_code
_entity_poly.pdbx_strand_id
1 'polypeptide(L)'
;MALGTVTAPHELRFDTGRVCLDLLATTHPGERLDSVEVLRAWIAGSGLVPADTALAHADASWLVAFRELRGRLAALVRGRAAPGVPAYDVALARINELARAAPPAPRAVPG
;
A
#
# COMPACT_ATOMS: atom_id res chain seq x y z
N MET A 1 22.00 12.51 -32.63
CA MET A 1 20.74 11.75 -32.49
C MET A 1 21.12 10.32 -32.13
N ALA A 2 21.15 9.98 -30.84
CA ALA A 2 21.42 8.63 -30.36
C ALA A 2 20.16 8.12 -29.64
N LEU A 3 19.72 6.94 -30.03
CA LEU A 3 18.49 6.27 -29.64
C LEU A 3 18.34 6.24 -28.11
N GLY A 4 17.30 6.91 -27.62
CA GLY A 4 16.84 6.74 -26.24
C GLY A 4 16.48 5.28 -26.03
N THR A 5 17.17 4.64 -25.09
CA THR A 5 16.79 3.34 -24.56
C THR A 5 15.42 3.47 -23.91
N VAL A 6 14.37 3.21 -24.70
CA VAL A 6 13.03 2.93 -24.16
C VAL A 6 13.17 1.61 -23.43
N THR A 7 13.44 1.69 -22.13
CA THR A 7 13.22 0.56 -21.24
C THR A 7 11.75 0.18 -21.38
N ALA A 8 11.47 -1.04 -21.86
CA ALA A 8 10.11 -1.56 -21.92
C ALA A 8 9.41 -1.31 -20.57
N PRO A 9 8.17 -0.80 -20.55
CA PRO A 9 7.56 -0.31 -19.33
C PRO A 9 7.15 -1.49 -18.45
N HIS A 10 8.08 -2.00 -17.64
CA HIS A 10 7.82 -2.59 -16.32
C HIS A 10 6.79 -3.75 -16.24
N GLU A 11 6.41 -4.40 -17.35
CA GLU A 11 5.27 -5.35 -17.44
C GLU A 11 5.34 -6.58 -16.54
N LEU A 12 6.50 -6.88 -15.95
CA LEU A 12 6.68 -8.05 -15.06
C LEU A 12 6.85 -7.66 -13.59
N ARG A 13 6.62 -6.40 -13.21
CA ARG A 13 6.80 -5.95 -11.83
C ARG A 13 5.48 -6.09 -11.06
N PHE A 14 5.55 -6.79 -9.94
CA PHE A 14 4.48 -6.76 -8.94
C PHE A 14 4.49 -5.38 -8.27
N ASP A 15 3.80 -4.41 -8.86
CA ASP A 15 3.84 -2.99 -8.47
C ASP A 15 3.42 -2.76 -7.01
N THR A 16 2.55 -3.62 -6.49
CA THR A 16 2.14 -3.65 -5.08
C THR A 16 3.33 -3.79 -4.13
N GLY A 17 4.41 -4.48 -4.52
CA GLY A 17 5.64 -4.55 -3.73
C GLY A 17 6.28 -3.18 -3.51
N ARG A 18 6.34 -2.35 -4.56
CA ARG A 18 6.83 -0.97 -4.46
C ARG A 18 5.92 -0.11 -3.59
N VAL A 19 4.61 -0.20 -3.80
CA VAL A 19 3.63 0.57 -3.00
C VAL A 19 3.72 0.22 -1.52
N CYS A 20 3.94 -1.06 -1.16
CA CYS A 20 4.18 -1.46 0.23
C CYS A 20 5.45 -0.82 0.82
N LEU A 21 6.53 -0.72 0.05
CA LEU A 21 7.76 -0.05 0.49
C LEU A 21 7.59 1.46 0.61
N ASP A 22 6.86 2.08 -0.32
CA ASP A 22 6.54 3.51 -0.28
C ASP A 22 5.66 3.84 0.94
N LEU A 23 4.71 2.96 1.28
CA LEU A 23 3.94 3.07 2.52
C LEU A 23 4.85 3.01 3.74
N LEU A 24 5.83 2.10 3.80
CA LEU A 24 6.80 2.04 4.89
C LEU A 24 7.69 3.29 4.99
N ALA A 25 7.97 3.95 3.87
CA ALA A 25 8.78 5.16 3.85
C ALA A 25 8.07 6.37 4.47
N THR A 26 6.74 6.35 4.60
CA THR A 26 5.97 7.44 5.22
C THR A 26 6.23 7.66 6.71
N THR A 27 7.07 6.84 7.36
CA THR A 27 7.54 7.07 8.74
C THR A 27 8.87 7.80 8.83
N HIS A 28 9.50 8.19 7.70
CA HIS A 28 10.84 8.78 7.69
C HIS A 28 10.85 10.17 7.01
N PRO A 29 11.46 11.20 7.62
CA PRO A 29 12.08 11.23 8.95
C PRO A 29 11.09 11.29 10.13
N GLY A 30 9.79 11.41 9.87
CA GLY A 30 8.71 11.37 10.87
C GLY A 30 7.41 10.87 10.24
N GLU A 31 6.32 10.84 11.00
CA GLU A 31 5.00 10.46 10.49
C GLU A 31 4.55 11.45 9.41
N ARG A 32 4.33 10.94 8.19
CA ARG A 32 3.81 11.72 7.05
C ARG A 32 2.36 11.42 6.72
N LEU A 33 1.79 10.32 7.23
CA LEU A 33 0.35 10.05 7.14
C LEU A 33 -0.28 10.51 8.46
N ASP A 34 -0.46 11.82 8.62
CA ASP A 34 -0.96 12.46 9.85
C ASP A 34 -2.45 12.81 9.82
N SER A 35 -3.03 12.88 8.62
CA SER A 35 -4.37 13.36 8.33
C SER A 35 -5.02 12.56 7.20
N VAL A 36 -6.35 12.64 7.09
CA VAL A 36 -7.12 11.94 6.06
C VAL A 36 -6.83 12.54 4.68
N GLU A 37 -6.64 13.85 4.60
CA GLU A 37 -6.31 14.59 3.39
C GLU A 37 -4.97 14.12 2.81
N VAL A 38 -3.95 13.97 3.66
CA VAL A 38 -2.64 13.46 3.23
C VAL A 38 -2.72 11.99 2.84
N LEU A 39 -3.51 11.17 3.54
CA LEU A 39 -3.76 9.79 3.12
C LEU A 39 -4.39 9.72 1.72
N ARG A 40 -5.42 10.54 1.45
CA ARG A 40 -6.07 10.59 0.13
C ARG A 40 -5.07 10.99 -0.97
N ALA A 41 -4.25 12.01 -0.71
CA ALA A 41 -3.21 12.44 -1.64
C ALA A 41 -2.18 11.33 -1.89
N TRP A 42 -1.79 10.59 -0.85
CA TRP A 42 -0.87 9.45 -0.98
C TRP A 42 -1.47 8.30 -1.80
N ILE A 43 -2.73 7.90 -1.55
CA ILE A 43 -3.43 6.83 -2.28
C ILE A 43 -3.50 7.14 -3.79
N ALA A 44 -3.85 8.39 -4.13
CA ALA A 44 -3.89 8.83 -5.52
C ALA A 44 -2.48 8.88 -6.14
N GLY A 45 -1.51 9.47 -5.43
CA GLY A 45 -0.13 9.60 -5.89
C GLY A 45 0.63 8.27 -6.01
N SER A 46 0.23 7.24 -5.26
CA SER A 46 0.83 5.91 -5.32
C SER A 46 0.24 5.01 -6.41
N GLY A 47 -0.78 5.47 -7.14
CA GLY A 47 -1.44 4.71 -8.20
C GLY A 47 -2.31 3.54 -7.70
N LEU A 48 -2.74 3.55 -6.43
CA LEU A 48 -3.64 2.53 -5.89
C LEU A 48 -5.06 2.63 -6.45
N VAL A 49 -5.41 3.81 -6.97
CA VAL A 49 -6.68 4.09 -7.63
C VAL A 49 -6.40 4.83 -8.94
N PRO A 50 -7.31 4.75 -9.93
CA PRO A 50 -7.22 5.58 -11.13
C PRO A 50 -7.10 7.07 -10.78
N ALA A 51 -6.46 7.83 -11.67
CA ALA A 51 -6.44 9.30 -11.57
C ALA A 51 -7.87 9.84 -11.43
N ASP A 52 -8.03 10.89 -10.64
CA ASP A 52 -9.31 11.56 -10.37
C ASP A 52 -10.37 10.72 -9.63
N THR A 53 -10.02 9.54 -9.11
CA THR A 53 -10.92 8.75 -8.26
C THR A 53 -11.26 9.53 -6.98
N ALA A 54 -12.53 9.91 -6.83
CA ALA A 54 -13.01 10.61 -5.65
C ALA A 54 -13.03 9.68 -4.42
N LEU A 55 -12.13 9.92 -3.47
CA LEU A 55 -12.06 9.18 -2.20
C LEU A 55 -13.04 9.72 -1.14
N ALA A 56 -14.29 10.01 -1.53
CA ALA A 56 -15.26 10.71 -0.69
C ALA A 56 -15.53 10.03 0.67
N HIS A 57 -15.46 8.70 0.70
CA HIS A 57 -15.71 7.88 1.89
C HIS A 57 -14.48 7.67 2.79
N ALA A 58 -13.30 8.19 2.43
CA ALA A 58 -12.13 8.04 3.28
C ALA A 58 -12.28 8.90 4.54
N ASP A 59 -12.10 8.29 5.70
CA ASP A 59 -12.26 8.92 7.01
C ASP A 59 -11.09 8.57 7.96
N ALA A 60 -11.18 8.98 9.22
CA ALA A 60 -10.13 8.74 10.21
C ALA A 60 -9.87 7.23 10.47
N SER A 61 -10.87 6.36 10.26
CA SER A 61 -10.69 4.92 10.42
C SER A 61 -9.74 4.35 9.37
N TRP A 62 -9.74 4.90 8.15
CA TRP A 62 -8.78 4.54 7.11
C TRP A 62 -7.36 4.91 7.53
N LEU A 63 -7.17 6.09 8.10
CA LEU A 63 -5.85 6.53 8.57
C LEU A 63 -5.27 5.57 9.62
N VAL A 64 -6.09 5.15 10.58
CA VAL A 64 -5.70 4.14 11.58
C VAL A 64 -5.37 2.82 10.89
N ALA A 65 -6.22 2.33 10.00
CA ALA A 65 -6.01 1.06 9.29
C ALA A 65 -4.73 1.05 8.44
N PHE A 66 -4.41 2.13 7.73
CA PHE A 66 -3.18 2.25 6.95
C PHE A 66 -1.93 2.26 7.83
N ARG A 67 -1.98 2.94 8.98
CA ARG A 67 -0.87 2.93 9.96
C ARG A 67 -0.67 1.54 10.57
N GLU A 68 -1.75 0.84 10.89
CA GLU A 68 -1.68 -0.54 11.37
C GLU A 68 -1.10 -1.49 10.31
N LEU A 69 -1.57 -1.38 9.07
CA LEU A 69 -1.05 -2.15 7.94
C LEU A 69 0.45 -1.90 7.77
N ARG A 70 0.88 -0.64 7.79
CA ARG A 70 2.28 -0.25 7.72
C ARG A 70 3.11 -0.87 8.86
N GLY A 71 2.59 -0.90 10.08
CA GLY A 71 3.23 -1.57 11.21
C GLY A 71 3.43 -3.08 10.98
N ARG A 72 2.41 -3.76 10.46
CA ARG A 72 2.48 -5.19 10.10
C ARG A 72 3.47 -5.43 8.96
N LEU A 73 3.46 -4.61 7.93
CA LEU A 73 4.43 -4.66 6.83
C LEU A 73 5.86 -4.43 7.33
N ALA A 74 6.08 -3.51 8.27
CA ALA A 74 7.40 -3.25 8.83
C ALA A 74 7.96 -4.50 9.54
N ALA A 75 7.12 -5.21 10.29
CA ALA A 75 7.50 -6.47 10.94
C ALA A 75 7.92 -7.54 9.92
N LEU A 76 7.20 -7.64 8.79
CA LEU A 76 7.51 -8.62 7.73
C LEU A 76 8.72 -8.25 6.87
N VAL A 77 8.94 -6.96 6.60
CA VAL A 77 9.96 -6.49 5.65
C VAL A 77 11.29 -6.15 6.33
N ARG A 78 11.24 -5.48 7.49
CA ARG A 78 12.47 -5.02 8.19
C ARG A 78 12.96 -6.04 9.22
N GLY A 79 12.06 -6.90 9.70
CA GLY A 79 12.46 -8.02 10.51
C GLY A 79 13.28 -8.99 9.65
N ARG A 80 14.57 -9.16 9.95
CA ARG A 80 15.28 -10.44 9.72
C ARG A 80 14.64 -11.61 10.48
N ALA A 81 13.39 -11.46 10.94
CA ALA A 81 12.63 -12.45 11.65
C ALA A 81 12.33 -13.56 10.65
N ALA A 82 13.12 -14.63 10.74
CA ALA A 82 12.80 -15.86 10.08
C ALA A 82 11.39 -16.32 10.52
N PRO A 83 10.68 -17.10 9.69
CA PRO A 83 9.46 -17.78 10.11
C PRO A 83 9.64 -18.45 11.49
N GLY A 84 8.64 -18.33 12.37
CA GLY A 84 8.70 -18.83 13.75
C GLY A 84 9.06 -17.80 14.83
N VAL A 85 9.27 -16.53 14.46
CA VAL A 85 9.31 -15.42 15.42
C VAL A 85 7.87 -14.93 15.67
N PRO A 86 7.40 -14.84 16.94
CA PRO A 86 6.00 -14.51 17.23
C PRO A 86 5.48 -13.22 16.57
N ALA A 87 6.30 -12.18 16.50
CA ALA A 87 5.92 -10.91 15.87
C ALA A 87 5.71 -11.04 14.34
N TYR A 88 6.53 -11.86 13.67
CA TYR A 88 6.38 -12.16 12.25
C TYR A 88 5.11 -12.97 12.00
N ASP A 89 4.91 -14.05 12.76
CA ASP A 89 3.77 -14.94 12.58
C ASP A 89 2.44 -14.22 12.83
N VAL A 90 2.38 -13.36 13.85
CA VAL A 90 1.20 -12.52 14.13
C VAL A 90 0.95 -11.52 13.01
N ALA A 91 1.98 -10.83 12.52
CA ALA A 91 1.84 -9.88 11.43
C ALA A 91 1.36 -10.57 10.13
N LEU A 92 1.93 -11.74 9.82
CA LEU A 92 1.57 -12.55 8.67
C LEU A 92 0.12 -13.04 8.77
N ALA A 93 -0.27 -13.60 9.91
CA ALA A 93 -1.65 -14.04 10.16
C ALA A 93 -2.64 -12.89 9.99
N ARG A 94 -2.35 -11.71 10.55
CA ARG A 94 -3.23 -10.54 10.43
C ARG A 94 -3.38 -10.02 9.00
N ILE A 95 -2.31 -10.04 8.20
CA ILE A 95 -2.38 -9.66 6.78
C ILE A 95 -3.20 -10.69 6.00
N ASN A 96 -2.99 -11.98 6.24
CA ASN A 96 -3.75 -13.04 5.59
C ASN A 96 -5.25 -12.98 5.94
N GLU A 97 -5.60 -12.68 7.18
CA GLU A 97 -7.01 -12.48 7.58
C GLU A 97 -7.65 -11.30 6.84
N LEU A 98 -6.96 -10.16 6.71
CA LEU A 98 -7.46 -9.02 5.93
C LEU A 98 -7.62 -9.35 4.44
N ALA A 99 -6.64 -10.06 3.87
CA ALA A 99 -6.64 -10.43 2.45
C ALA A 99 -7.70 -11.50 2.10
N ARG A 100 -8.23 -12.22 3.11
CA ARG A 100 -9.27 -13.24 2.88
C ARG A 100 -10.62 -12.64 2.51
N ALA A 101 -10.87 -11.38 2.85
CA ALA A 101 -12.10 -10.70 2.45
C ALA A 101 -12.21 -10.67 0.91
N ALA A 102 -13.32 -11.19 0.38
CA ALA A 102 -13.54 -11.20 -1.06
C ALA A 102 -13.58 -9.76 -1.61
N PRO A 103 -12.83 -9.45 -2.68
CA PRO A 103 -12.98 -8.17 -3.37
C PRO A 103 -14.44 -7.96 -3.80
N PRO A 104 -14.96 -6.72 -3.79
CA PRO A 104 -16.27 -6.43 -4.35
C PRO A 104 -16.36 -6.92 -5.80
N ALA A 105 -17.52 -7.47 -6.18
CA ALA A 105 -17.74 -7.92 -7.55
C ALA A 105 -17.51 -6.75 -8.53
N PRO A 106 -16.71 -6.93 -9.59
CA PRO A 106 -16.50 -5.90 -10.61
C PRO A 106 -17.83 -5.41 -11.20
N ARG A 107 -17.96 -4.10 -11.37
CA ARG A 107 -19.13 -3.48 -12.00
C ARG A 107 -18.68 -2.53 -13.10
N ALA A 108 -19.30 -2.65 -14.27
CA ALA A 108 -19.16 -1.65 -15.32
C ALA A 108 -19.82 -0.34 -14.85
N VAL A 109 -19.14 0.78 -15.04
CA VAL A 109 -19.64 2.13 -14.76
C VAL A 109 -19.65 2.93 -16.07
N PRO A 110 -20.58 3.88 -16.25
CA PRO A 110 -20.48 4.85 -17.34
C PRO A 110 -19.15 5.61 -17.25
N GLY A 111 -18.53 5.86 -18.41
CA GLY A 111 -17.35 6.71 -18.53
C GLY A 111 -17.68 8.19 -18.44
#